data_AF-A0A7Z9I3H5-F1
#
_entry.id   AF-A0A7Z9I3H5-F1
#
_cell.length_a   1.000
_cell.length_b   1.000
_cell.length_c   1.000
_cell.angle_alpha   90.00
_cell.angle_beta   90.00
_cell.angle_gamma   90.00
#
_symmetry.space_group_name_H-M   'P 1'
#
loop_
_entity.id
_entity.type
_entity.pdbx_description
1 polymer ?
#
loop_
_entity_poly.entity_id
_entity_poly.type
_entity_poly.pdbx_seq_one_letter_code
_entity_poly.pdbx_strand_id
1 'polypeptide(L)'
;MADLFSVGKKSREKCCHRRLSLSFAMSEKSLIMSHPGTILKEEFLEPLALSAYQVCKATKIDKMSLSFILRGERAIRPATALRLSRYFGLS
;
A
#
# COMPACT_ATOMS: atom_id res chain seq x y z
N MET A 1 30.31 1.12 -19.90
CA MET A 1 29.92 1.55 -18.54
C MET A 1 29.38 2.97 -18.57
N ALA A 2 28.11 3.13 -18.96
CA ALA A 2 27.23 4.26 -18.63
C ALA A 2 25.97 4.11 -19.49
N ASP A 3 24.89 3.56 -18.93
CA ASP A 3 23.57 3.74 -19.52
C ASP A 3 22.67 4.38 -18.46
N LEU A 4 22.52 5.69 -18.65
CA LEU A 4 21.47 6.52 -18.11
C LEU A 4 20.12 5.85 -18.42
N PHE A 5 19.49 5.21 -17.44
CA PHE A 5 18.08 4.88 -17.57
C PHE A 5 17.23 6.07 -17.13
N SER A 6 16.94 6.93 -18.10
CA SER A 6 16.00 8.04 -18.04
C SER A 6 14.58 7.48 -17.85
N VAL A 7 14.06 7.46 -16.62
CA VAL A 7 12.64 7.18 -16.38
C VAL A 7 11.85 8.47 -16.55
N GLY A 8 11.28 8.61 -17.75
CA GLY A 8 10.44 9.71 -18.17
C GLY A 8 9.16 9.87 -17.34
N LYS A 9 8.80 11.12 -17.09
CA LYS A 9 7.56 11.54 -16.42
C LYS A 9 6.38 11.43 -17.40
N LYS A 10 5.41 10.54 -17.14
CA LYS A 10 4.20 10.44 -17.97
C LYS A 10 3.03 11.23 -17.35
N SER A 11 2.84 12.39 -17.95
CA SER A 11 1.60 13.07 -18.33
C SER A 11 0.38 13.04 -17.40
N ARG A 12 0.01 14.26 -16.98
CA ARG A 12 -1.32 14.63 -16.48
C ARG A 12 -2.31 14.59 -17.64
N GLU A 13 -3.16 13.58 -17.71
CA GLU A 13 -4.31 13.61 -18.62
C GLU A 13 -5.52 14.18 -17.87
N LYS A 14 -5.74 15.48 -18.07
CA LYS A 14 -7.06 16.08 -17.92
C LYS A 14 -7.80 15.86 -19.25
N CYS A 15 -8.92 15.15 -19.24
CA CYS A 15 -9.98 15.40 -20.21
C CYS A 15 -11.35 14.95 -19.68
N CYS A 16 -12.30 15.87 -19.77
CA CYS A 16 -13.70 15.72 -19.42
C CYS A 16 -14.47 15.11 -20.60
N HIS A 17 -15.24 14.04 -20.34
CA HIS A 17 -16.46 13.56 -21.01
C HIS A 17 -16.53 12.08 -20.64
N ARG A 18 -17.66 11.47 -20.29
CA ARG A 18 -19.02 11.68 -20.76
C ARG A 18 -19.92 11.04 -19.70
N ARG A 19 -21.01 11.74 -19.38
CA ARG A 19 -22.12 11.32 -18.53
C ARG A 19 -22.51 9.86 -18.80
N LEU A 20 -22.26 8.97 -17.84
CA LEU A 20 -22.90 7.65 -17.76
C LEU A 20 -23.73 7.64 -16.49
N SER A 21 -25.04 7.78 -16.68
CA SER A 21 -26.03 7.47 -15.65
C SER A 21 -26.01 5.96 -15.41
N LEU A 22 -25.22 5.50 -14.45
CA LEU A 22 -25.30 4.12 -13.99
C LEU A 22 -26.10 4.08 -12.68
N SER A 23 -27.41 4.18 -12.81
CA SER A 23 -28.31 3.54 -11.85
C SER A 23 -28.29 2.03 -12.13
N PHE A 24 -27.20 1.38 -11.77
CA PHE A 24 -27.11 -0.08 -11.75
C PHE A 24 -26.74 -0.46 -10.33
N ALA A 25 -27.77 -0.59 -9.50
CA ALA A 25 -27.62 -1.11 -8.15
C ALA A 25 -27.09 -2.55 -8.27
N MET A 26 -25.83 -2.76 -7.86
CA MET A 26 -25.34 -4.09 -7.51
C MET A 26 -25.06 -4.11 -6.02
N SER A 27 -26.01 -4.70 -5.30
CA SER A 27 -25.77 -5.30 -4.00
C SER A 27 -25.35 -6.74 -4.23
N GLU A 28 -24.05 -6.97 -4.23
CA GLU A 28 -23.47 -8.30 -4.02
C GLU A 28 -22.32 -8.08 -3.06
N LYS A 29 -22.34 -8.76 -1.91
CA LYS A 29 -21.44 -8.58 -0.76
C LYS A 29 -20.03 -8.31 -1.27
N SER A 30 -19.66 -7.02 -1.34
CA SER A 30 -18.49 -6.67 -2.13
C SER A 30 -17.30 -7.29 -1.45
N LEU A 31 -16.44 -7.93 -2.23
CA LEU A 31 -15.08 -8.19 -1.77
C LEU A 31 -14.54 -6.81 -1.40
N ILE A 32 -14.58 -6.49 -0.11
CA ILE A 32 -14.03 -5.25 0.39
C ILE A 32 -12.58 -5.34 -0.04
N MET A 33 -12.20 -4.55 -1.04
CA MET A 33 -10.82 -4.41 -1.43
C MET A 33 -10.16 -3.60 -0.31
N SER A 34 -9.95 -4.25 0.82
CA SER A 34 -9.28 -3.70 1.98
C SER A 34 -7.85 -3.42 1.57
N HIS A 35 -7.44 -2.17 1.73
CA HIS A 35 -6.07 -1.79 1.46
C HIS A 35 -5.17 -2.62 2.41
N PRO A 36 -4.03 -3.14 1.94
CA PRO A 36 -3.15 -3.94 2.78
C PRO A 36 -2.66 -3.20 4.03
N GLY A 37 -2.62 -1.87 3.98
CA GLY A 37 -2.33 -1.01 5.13
C GLY A 37 -3.36 -1.09 6.26
N THR A 38 -4.64 -1.24 5.93
CA THR A 38 -5.72 -1.43 6.91
C THR A 38 -5.53 -2.75 7.64
N ILE A 39 -5.29 -3.83 6.87
CA ILE A 39 -4.99 -5.16 7.39
C ILE A 39 -3.74 -5.14 8.29
N LEU A 40 -2.67 -4.49 7.85
CA LEU A 40 -1.44 -4.32 8.63
C LEU A 40 -1.71 -3.69 10.01
N LYS A 41 -2.60 -2.69 10.06
CA LYS A 41 -2.93 -2.00 11.29
C LYS A 41 -3.74 -2.87 12.24
N GLU A 42 -4.83 -3.45 11.73
CA GLU A 42 -5.82 -4.20 12.51
C GLU A 42 -5.30 -5.57 12.96
N GLU A 43 -4.57 -6.29 12.11
CA GLU A 43 -4.13 -7.66 12.39
C GLU A 43 -2.73 -7.76 13.01
N PHE A 44 -1.88 -6.74 12.86
CA PHE A 44 -0.48 -6.82 13.32
C PHE A 44 -0.12 -5.73 14.34
N LEU A 45 -0.33 -4.46 14.01
CA LEU A 45 0.15 -3.37 14.89
C LEU A 45 -0.67 -3.27 16.18
N GLU A 46 -1.99 -3.31 16.07
CA GLU A 46 -2.90 -3.24 17.23
C GLU A 46 -2.74 -4.42 18.21
N PRO A 47 -2.77 -5.70 17.78
CA PRO A 47 -2.66 -6.82 18.72
C PRO A 47 -1.27 -6.95 19.36
N LEU A 48 -0.21 -6.53 18.66
CA LEU A 48 1.16 -6.56 19.19
C LEU A 48 1.52 -5.26 19.95
N ALA A 49 0.61 -4.28 20.03
CA ALA A 49 0.85 -2.95 20.59
C ALA A 49 2.12 -2.26 20.02
N LEU A 50 2.42 -2.52 18.74
CA LEU A 50 3.61 -2.01 18.08
C LEU A 50 3.33 -0.67 17.40
N SER A 51 4.25 0.28 17.58
CA SER A 51 4.23 1.50 16.77
C SER A 51 4.86 1.25 15.40
N ALA A 52 4.37 1.96 14.38
CA ALA A 52 4.96 1.99 13.04
C ALA A 52 6.49 2.24 13.07
N TYR A 53 6.95 3.06 14.01
CA TYR A 53 8.38 3.35 14.19
C TYR A 53 9.18 2.14 14.66
N GLN A 54 8.67 1.37 15.63
CA GLN A 54 9.33 0.17 16.12
C GLN A 54 9.50 -0.87 15.01
N VAL A 55 8.45 -1.08 14.20
CA VAL A 55 8.49 -1.97 13.03
C VAL A 55 9.56 -1.49 12.04
N CYS A 56 9.60 -0.19 11.72
CA CYS A 56 10.61 0.37 10.82
C CYS A 56 12.04 0.15 11.35
N LYS A 57 12.26 0.36 12.66
CA LYS A 57 13.56 0.19 13.29
C LYS A 57 14.04 -1.26 13.23
N ALA A 58 13.14 -2.23 13.44
CA ALA A 58 13.47 -3.65 13.40
C ALA A 58 13.70 -4.16 11.96
N THR A 59 12.86 -3.74 11.01
CA THR A 59 12.91 -4.20 9.61
C THR A 59 13.84 -3.38 8.70
N LYS A 60 14.40 -2.27 9.20
CA LYS A 60 15.21 -1.31 8.43
C LYS A 60 14.45 -0.78 7.19
N ILE A 61 13.13 -0.66 7.29
CA ILE A 61 12.27 -0.05 6.27
C ILE A 61 12.19 1.45 6.54
N ASP A 62 12.12 2.25 5.47
CA ASP A 62 11.90 3.68 5.59
C ASP A 62 10.53 4.02 6.22
N LYS A 63 10.54 4.95 7.18
CA LYS A 63 9.35 5.35 7.95
C LYS A 63 8.27 5.96 7.05
N MET A 64 8.66 6.74 6.04
CA MET A 64 7.69 7.36 5.13
C MET A 64 6.97 6.28 4.33
N SER A 65 7.72 5.31 3.81
CA SER A 65 7.16 4.19 3.04
C SER A 65 6.12 3.39 3.82
N LEU A 66 6.40 3.05 5.08
CA LEU A 66 5.45 2.34 5.93
C LEU A 66 4.22 3.21 6.28
N SER A 67 4.44 4.51 6.52
CA SER A 67 3.34 5.46 6.79
C SER A 67 2.37 5.61 5.60
N PHE A 68 2.89 5.68 4.37
CA PHE A 68 2.06 5.73 3.16
C PHE A 68 1.26 4.44 2.95
N ILE A 69 1.85 3.28 3.26
CA ILE A 69 1.15 1.99 3.21
C ILE A 69 -0.02 2.00 4.20
N LEU A 70 0.22 2.38 5.46
CA LEU A 70 -0.81 2.43 6.49
C LEU A 70 -1.96 3.40 6.15
N ARG A 71 -1.67 4.51 5.44
CA ARG A 71 -2.67 5.48 5.01
C ARG A 71 -3.49 5.07 3.78
N GLY A 72 -3.13 4.00 3.10
CA GLY A 72 -3.83 3.61 1.87
C GLY A 72 -3.32 4.27 0.59
N GLU A 73 -2.24 5.05 0.67
CA GLU A 73 -1.74 5.86 -0.46
C GLU A 73 -0.81 5.06 -1.38
N ARG A 74 -0.27 3.93 -0.91
CA ARG A 74 0.74 3.14 -1.63
C ARG A 74 0.58 1.64 -1.36
N ALA A 75 0.68 0.85 -2.42
CA ALA A 75 0.78 -0.62 -2.35
C ALA A 75 2.15 -1.09 -1.80
N ILE A 76 2.16 -2.25 -1.14
CA ILE A 76 3.37 -2.87 -0.58
C ILE A 76 4.35 -3.24 -1.70
N ARG A 77 5.61 -2.80 -1.57
CA ARG A 77 6.69 -3.20 -2.50
C ARG A 77 7.17 -4.62 -2.16
N PRO A 78 7.59 -5.44 -3.14
CA PRO A 78 8.06 -6.80 -2.87
C PRO A 78 9.19 -6.87 -1.83
N ALA A 79 10.17 -5.98 -1.92
CA ALA A 79 11.26 -5.89 -0.94
C ALA A 79 10.78 -5.55 0.47
N THR A 80 9.69 -4.76 0.59
CA THR A 80 9.05 -4.42 1.87
C THR A 80 8.28 -5.62 2.41
N ALA A 81 7.55 -6.33 1.56
CA ALA A 81 6.79 -7.53 1.93
C ALA A 81 7.71 -8.60 2.53
N LEU A 82 8.84 -8.90 1.89
CA LEU A 82 9.82 -9.89 2.39
C LEU A 82 10.40 -9.53 3.76
N ARG A 83 10.55 -8.23 4.05
CA ARG A 83 11.04 -7.78 5.36
C ARG A 83 9.97 -7.88 6.43
N LEU A 84 8.73 -7.55 6.09
CA LEU A 84 7.58 -7.69 6.99
C LEU A 84 7.28 -9.16 7.29
N SER A 85 7.31 -10.04 6.28
CA SER A 85 7.07 -11.47 6.49
C SER A 85 8.09 -12.07 7.45
N ARG A 86 9.38 -11.75 7.29
CA ARG A 86 10.43 -12.19 8.21
C ARG A 86 10.28 -11.64 9.63
N TYR A 87 9.76 -10.42 9.79
CA TYR A 87 9.56 -9.81 11.10
C TYR A 87 8.36 -10.40 11.85
N PHE A 88 7.27 -10.68 11.13
CA PHE A 88 6.06 -11.27 11.71
C PHE A 88 6.08 -12.80 11.74
N GLY A 89 7.12 -13.45 11.20
CA GLY A 89 7.21 -14.91 11.16
C GLY A 89 6.26 -15.57 10.14
N LEU A 90 5.91 -14.85 9.08
CA LEU A 90 5.05 -15.34 8.00
C LEU A 90 5.90 -16.05 6.93
N SER A 91 5.42 -17.21 6.46
CA SER A 91 6.08 -18.11 5.49
C SER A 91 5.60 -17.90 4.06
#